data_AF-A0A7R8WG75-F1
#
_entry.id   AF-A0A7R8WG75-F1
#
_cell.length_a   1.000
_cell.length_b   1.000
_cell.length_c   1.000
_cell.angle_alpha   90.00
_cell.angle_beta   90.00
_cell.angle_gamma   90.00
#
_symmetry.space_group_name_H-M   'P 1'
#
loop_
_entity.id
_entity.type
_entity.pdbx_description
1 polymer ?
#
loop_
_entity_poly.entity_id
_entity_poly.type
_entity_poly.pdbx_seq_one_letter_code
_entity_poly.pdbx_strand_id
1 'polypeptide(L)'
;MERRGLTLDGAYDGITFYMQPDWSALKSLDVWAIAAQQIFYTLGISLGNLETISSYCHFNNNCQRDALFIAIANCASSVFAGFAIFSIIGHMAFILEVPVSDVITSGPGLTFIAYPQALAQMPLAPLWSVLFFITLFTLGLDSQFVMAETLVTAICDEFPKFR
;
A
#
# COMPACT_ATOMS: atom_id res chain seq x y z
N MET A 1 19.71 -5.26 11.10
CA MET A 1 19.68 -4.30 9.97
C MET A 1 18.27 -3.73 9.77
N GLU A 2 17.47 -3.59 10.84
CA GLU A 2 16.01 -3.30 10.79
C GLU A 2 15.62 -1.99 11.52
N ARG A 3 16.58 -1.19 12.01
CA ARG A 3 16.31 -0.10 12.98
C ARG A 3 16.27 1.32 12.42
N ARG A 4 16.34 1.57 11.10
CA ARG A 4 16.68 2.93 10.62
C ARG A 4 15.52 3.92 10.43
N GLY A 5 14.27 3.46 10.24
CA GLY A 5 13.11 4.36 10.25
C GLY A 5 12.83 4.91 11.65
N LEU A 6 12.82 4.02 12.66
CA LEU A 6 12.56 4.35 14.06
C LEU A 6 13.66 5.17 14.75
N THR A 7 14.86 5.27 14.17
CA THR A 7 16.00 6.02 14.74
C THR A 7 16.13 7.44 14.20
N LEU A 8 15.22 7.88 13.33
CA LEU A 8 15.19 9.26 12.84
C LEU A 8 14.53 10.14 13.90
N ASP A 9 15.12 11.31 14.15
CA ASP A 9 14.53 12.30 15.07
C ASP A 9 13.14 12.71 14.56
N GLY A 10 12.13 12.69 15.43
CA GLY A 10 10.73 12.96 15.05
C GLY A 10 9.94 11.78 14.45
N ALA A 11 10.58 10.64 14.13
CA ALA A 11 9.87 9.47 13.61
C ALA A 11 8.82 8.93 14.60
N TYR A 12 9.10 9.06 15.91
CA TYR A 12 8.18 8.66 16.97
C TYR A 12 6.88 9.48 16.96
N ASP A 13 6.95 10.77 16.62
CA ASP A 13 5.78 11.65 16.57
C ASP A 13 4.84 11.24 15.43
N GLY A 14 5.40 10.89 14.27
CA GLY A 14 4.62 10.37 13.15
C GLY A 14 3.96 9.02 13.45
N ILE A 15 4.67 8.11 14.12
CA ILE A 15 4.09 6.81 14.53
C ILE A 15 3.02 6.98 15.60
N THR A 16 3.23 7.89 16.56
CA THR A 16 2.23 8.22 17.57
C THR A 16 0.98 8.77 16.90
N PHE A 17 1.12 9.67 15.93
CA PHE A 17 0.00 10.18 15.14
C PHE A 17 -0.75 9.06 14.40
N TYR A 18 -0.02 8.12 13.77
CA TYR A 18 -0.64 6.98 13.07
C TYR A 18 -1.46 6.06 13.99
N MET A 19 -0.95 5.82 15.20
CA MET A 19 -1.53 4.87 16.15
C MET A 19 -2.53 5.50 17.12
N GLN A 20 -2.63 6.84 17.16
CA GLN A 20 -3.52 7.55 18.08
C GLN A 20 -4.98 7.36 17.66
N PRO A 21 -5.80 6.63 18.45
CA PRO A 21 -7.16 6.33 18.06
C PRO A 21 -8.09 7.52 18.32
N ASP A 22 -8.89 7.87 17.33
CA ASP A 22 -10.06 8.74 17.51
C ASP A 22 -11.34 7.90 17.53
N TRP A 23 -11.84 7.62 18.73
CA TRP A 23 -13.06 6.83 18.93
C TRP A 23 -14.33 7.54 18.45
N SER A 24 -14.29 8.87 18.28
CA SER A 24 -15.42 9.61 17.74
C SER A 24 -15.65 9.34 16.26
N ALA A 25 -14.56 9.08 15.51
CA ALA A 25 -14.59 8.75 14.09
C ALA A 25 -15.40 7.47 13.79
N LEU A 26 -15.40 6.49 14.71
CA LEU A 26 -16.17 5.24 14.54
C LEU A 26 -17.69 5.44 14.49
N LYS A 27 -18.19 6.60 14.97
CA LYS A 27 -19.61 6.94 14.91
C LYS A 27 -20.03 7.48 13.54
N SER A 28 -19.07 7.88 12.70
CA SER A 28 -19.33 8.41 11.37
C SER A 28 -19.53 7.28 10.36
N LEU A 29 -20.64 7.32 9.62
CA LEU A 29 -20.90 6.39 8.52
C LEU A 29 -19.91 6.57 7.37
N ASP A 30 -19.40 7.79 7.16
CA ASP A 30 -18.44 8.08 6.10
C ASP A 30 -17.12 7.34 6.33
N VAL A 31 -16.69 7.20 7.59
CA VAL A 31 -15.47 6.46 7.96
C VAL A 31 -15.62 4.97 7.61
N TRP A 32 -16.78 4.39 7.86
CA TRP A 32 -17.07 3.00 7.47
C TRP A 32 -17.16 2.82 5.95
N ALA A 33 -17.75 3.80 5.24
CA ALA A 33 -17.83 3.77 3.79
C ALA A 33 -16.43 3.84 3.14
N ILE A 34 -15.54 4.69 3.65
CA ILE A 34 -14.15 4.79 3.18
C ILE A 34 -13.39 3.50 3.50
N ALA A 35 -13.54 2.94 4.71
CA ALA A 35 -12.90 1.69 5.08
C ALA A 35 -13.34 0.51 4.19
N ALA A 36 -14.64 0.41 3.88
CA ALA A 36 -15.17 -0.59 2.99
C ALA A 36 -14.62 -0.44 1.56
N GLN A 37 -14.59 0.78 1.03
CA GLN A 37 -13.99 1.06 -0.28
C GLN A 37 -12.51 0.68 -0.31
N GLN A 38 -11.75 1.04 0.73
CA GLN A 38 -10.33 0.72 0.83
C GLN A 38 -10.09 -0.79 0.75
N ILE A 39 -10.84 -1.59 1.52
CA ILE A 39 -10.72 -3.06 1.49
C ILE A 39 -11.16 -3.65 0.15
N PHE A 40 -12.22 -3.09 -0.46
CA PHE A 40 -12.72 -3.56 -1.73
C PHE A 40 -11.71 -3.34 -2.87
N TYR A 41 -11.11 -2.14 -2.94
CA TYR A 41 -10.11 -1.81 -3.96
C TYR A 41 -8.77 -2.49 -3.70
N THR A 42 -8.30 -2.57 -2.45
CA THR A 42 -6.98 -3.17 -2.15
C THR A 42 -6.95 -4.68 -2.42
N LEU A 43 -8.07 -5.38 -2.24
CA LEU A 43 -8.17 -6.82 -2.55
C LEU A 43 -8.51 -7.09 -4.02
N GLY A 44 -8.95 -6.08 -4.79
CA GLY A 44 -9.24 -6.22 -6.21
C GLY A 44 -10.40 -7.15 -6.56
N ILE A 45 -11.35 -7.35 -5.64
CA ILE A 45 -12.38 -8.40 -5.73
C ILE A 45 -13.32 -8.23 -6.94
N SER A 46 -13.55 -7.00 -7.42
CA SER A 46 -14.52 -6.75 -8.49
C SER A 46 -13.97 -6.77 -9.92
N LEU A 47 -12.68 -6.97 -10.10
CA LEU A 47 -12.03 -6.76 -11.40
C LEU A 47 -11.83 -8.06 -12.20
N GLY A 48 -12.21 -9.22 -11.68
CA GLY A 48 -11.97 -10.52 -12.32
C GLY A 48 -10.55 -11.06 -12.11
N ASN A 49 -9.70 -10.30 -11.40
CA ASN A 49 -8.29 -10.61 -11.18
C ASN A 49 -8.11 -11.90 -10.37
N LEU A 50 -8.86 -12.02 -9.28
CA LEU A 50 -8.75 -13.18 -8.39
C LEU A 50 -9.36 -14.43 -9.05
N GLU A 51 -10.44 -14.28 -9.80
CA GLU A 51 -11.08 -15.33 -10.57
C GLU A 51 -10.14 -15.87 -11.65
N THR A 52 -9.46 -14.99 -12.38
CA THR A 52 -8.47 -15.35 -13.40
C THR A 52 -7.31 -16.11 -12.78
N ILE A 53 -6.70 -15.59 -11.71
CA ILE A 53 -5.58 -16.30 -11.05
C ILE A 53 -6.04 -17.65 -10.51
N SER A 54 -7.25 -17.71 -9.96
CA SER A 54 -7.82 -18.96 -9.42
C SER A 54 -8.12 -19.99 -10.51
N SER A 55 -8.39 -19.58 -11.76
CA SER A 55 -8.64 -20.50 -12.88
C SER A 55 -7.41 -21.34 -13.24
N TYR A 56 -6.22 -20.84 -12.92
CA TYR A 56 -4.94 -21.55 -13.11
C TYR A 56 -4.57 -22.50 -11.95
N CYS A 57 -5.27 -22.43 -10.82
CA CYS A 57 -5.00 -23.32 -9.69
C CYS A 57 -5.45 -24.75 -9.98
N HIS A 58 -4.87 -25.72 -9.27
CA HIS A 58 -5.37 -27.09 -9.29
C HIS A 58 -6.80 -27.16 -8.75
N PHE A 59 -7.64 -28.01 -9.34
CA PHE A 59 -9.04 -28.16 -8.96
C PHE A 59 -9.27 -28.51 -7.48
N ASN A 60 -8.35 -29.29 -6.87
CA ASN A 60 -8.42 -29.68 -5.46
C ASN A 60 -7.58 -28.78 -4.54
N ASN A 61 -7.18 -27.59 -5.00
CA ASN A 61 -6.45 -26.63 -4.18
C ASN A 61 -7.36 -26.07 -3.06
N ASN A 62 -6.80 -25.82 -1.89
CA ASN A 62 -7.55 -25.27 -0.75
C ASN A 62 -7.68 -23.75 -0.88
N CYS A 63 -8.65 -23.32 -1.69
CA CYS A 63 -8.89 -21.90 -1.97
C CYS A 63 -9.30 -21.09 -0.72
N GLN A 64 -9.93 -21.71 0.28
CA GLN A 64 -10.32 -21.00 1.51
C GLN A 64 -9.09 -20.59 2.33
N ARG A 65 -8.10 -21.48 2.43
CA ARG A 65 -6.83 -21.18 3.12
C ARG A 65 -6.08 -20.07 2.40
N ASP A 66 -6.01 -20.14 1.08
CA ASP A 66 -5.29 -19.16 0.27
C ASP A 66 -5.97 -17.79 0.34
N ALA A 67 -7.30 -17.73 0.26
CA ALA A 67 -8.06 -16.49 0.41
C ALA A 67 -7.82 -15.83 1.78
N LEU A 68 -7.81 -16.62 2.87
CA LEU A 68 -7.51 -16.10 4.21
C LEU A 68 -6.07 -15.57 4.29
N PHE A 69 -5.11 -16.30 3.72
CA PHE A 69 -3.71 -15.88 3.70
C PHE A 69 -3.53 -14.58 2.91
N ILE A 70 -4.13 -14.48 1.73
CA ILE A 70 -4.11 -13.27 0.88
C ILE A 70 -4.68 -12.07 1.65
N ALA A 71 -5.83 -12.23 2.30
CA ALA A 71 -6.46 -11.16 3.07
C ALA A 71 -5.56 -10.68 4.23
N ILE A 72 -5.00 -11.61 5.01
CA ILE A 72 -4.10 -11.30 6.12
C ILE A 72 -2.82 -10.62 5.61
N ALA A 73 -2.20 -11.16 4.56
CA ALA A 73 -0.97 -10.64 3.99
C ALA A 73 -1.16 -9.21 3.44
N ASN A 74 -2.28 -8.96 2.75
CA ASN A 74 -2.64 -7.63 2.26
C ASN A 74 -2.79 -6.62 3.42
N CYS A 75 -3.53 -6.98 4.47
CA CYS A 75 -3.70 -6.12 5.64
C CYS A 75 -2.38 -5.89 6.39
N ALA A 76 -1.59 -6.94 6.61
CA ALA A 76 -0.31 -6.85 7.29
C ALA A 76 0.69 -5.97 6.52
N SER A 77 0.75 -6.12 5.19
CA SER A 77 1.60 -5.31 4.33
C SER A 77 1.18 -3.84 4.35
N SER A 78 -0.13 -3.57 4.35
CA SER A 78 -0.69 -2.22 4.44
C SER A 78 -0.35 -1.55 5.77
N VAL A 79 -0.47 -2.26 6.89
CA VAL A 79 -0.09 -1.76 8.22
C VAL A 79 1.41 -1.51 8.30
N PHE A 80 2.23 -2.44 7.81
CA PHE A 80 3.69 -2.27 7.77
C PHE A 80 4.11 -1.05 6.94
N ALA A 81 3.51 -0.89 5.75
CA ALA A 81 3.73 0.28 4.90
C ALA A 81 3.31 1.57 5.62
N GLY A 82 2.18 1.54 6.35
CA GLY A 82 1.74 2.65 7.20
C GLY A 82 2.81 3.09 8.19
N PHE A 83 3.39 2.16 8.95
CA PHE A 83 4.49 2.49 9.88
C PHE A 83 5.71 3.09 9.16
N ALA A 84 6.13 2.52 8.02
CA ALA A 84 7.26 3.04 7.25
C ALA A 84 6.99 4.46 6.75
N ILE A 85 5.79 4.72 6.25
CA ILE A 85 5.32 6.02 5.75
C ILE A 85 5.31 7.06 6.88
N PHE A 86 4.61 6.77 7.98
CA PHE A 86 4.42 7.72 9.06
C PHE A 86 5.72 7.98 9.83
N SER A 87 6.65 7.03 9.86
CA SER A 87 8.01 7.26 10.37
C SER A 87 8.78 8.32 9.57
N ILE A 88 8.65 8.32 8.24
CA ILE A 88 9.30 9.32 7.36
C ILE A 88 8.61 10.67 7.47
N ILE A 89 7.27 10.68 7.50
CA ILE A 89 6.48 11.91 7.65
C ILE A 89 6.77 12.58 9.00
N GLY A 90 6.87 11.82 10.09
CA GLY A 90 7.23 12.34 11.41
C GLY A 90 8.61 13.02 11.42
N HIS A 91 9.60 12.40 10.77
CA HIS A 91 10.92 13.01 10.61
C HIS A 91 10.87 14.32 9.79
N MET A 92 10.07 14.34 8.72
CA MET A 92 9.89 15.55 7.91
C MET A 92 9.20 16.67 8.69
N ALA A 93 8.17 16.35 9.48
CA ALA A 93 7.48 17.30 10.35
C ALA A 93 8.44 17.90 11.39
N PHE A 94 9.32 17.08 11.97
CA PHE A 94 10.34 17.53 12.91
C PHE A 94 11.34 18.52 12.28
N ILE A 95 11.84 18.24 11.07
CA ILE A 95 12.79 19.15 10.40
C ILE A 95 12.13 20.44 9.94
N LEU A 96 10.88 20.38 9.49
CA LEU A 96 10.13 21.56 9.05
C LEU A 96 9.52 22.37 10.20
N GLU A 97 9.62 21.88 11.43
CA GLU A 97 9.02 22.48 12.64
C GLU A 97 7.50 22.72 12.49
N VAL A 98 6.81 21.82 11.79
CA VAL A 98 5.35 21.87 11.57
C VAL A 98 4.65 20.65 12.18
N PRO A 99 3.35 20.73 12.49
CA PRO A 99 2.56 19.58 12.90
C PRO A 99 2.57 18.46 11.85
N VAL A 100 2.55 17.20 12.29
CA VAL A 100 2.50 16.02 11.40
C VAL A 100 1.31 16.10 10.44
N SER A 101 0.17 16.63 10.89
CA SER A 101 -1.04 16.83 10.08
C SER A 101 -0.82 17.69 8.83
N ASP A 102 0.12 18.62 8.87
CA ASP A 102 0.34 19.60 7.80
C ASP A 102 1.24 19.05 6.71
N VAL A 103 1.97 17.97 7.00
CA VAL A 103 2.81 17.23 6.05
C VAL A 103 2.01 16.14 5.31
N ILE A 104 0.91 15.67 5.90
CA ILE A 104 0.07 14.63 5.32
C ILE A 104 -0.78 15.24 4.20
N THR A 105 -0.32 15.06 2.97
CA THR A 105 -1.13 15.25 1.76
C THR A 105 -1.59 13.90 1.23
N SER A 106 -2.77 13.84 0.62
CA SER A 106 -3.26 12.62 -0.03
C SER A 106 -2.92 12.62 -1.53
N GLY A 107 -2.61 11.44 -2.08
CA GLY A 107 -2.45 11.26 -3.53
C GLY A 107 -1.01 11.44 -4.06
N PRO A 108 -0.85 11.65 -5.38
CA PRO A 108 0.46 11.65 -6.04
C PRO A 108 1.45 12.69 -5.49
N GLY A 109 0.95 13.80 -4.97
CA GLY A 109 1.79 14.85 -4.36
C GLY A 109 2.58 14.35 -3.15
N LEU A 110 2.00 13.48 -2.33
CA LEU A 110 2.73 12.87 -1.21
C LEU A 110 3.88 12.00 -1.74
N THR A 111 3.55 11.08 -2.65
CA THR A 111 4.48 10.11 -3.25
C THR A 111 5.64 10.75 -4.00
N PHE A 112 5.39 11.80 -4.80
CA PHE A 112 6.36 12.36 -5.74
C PHE A 112 6.95 13.72 -5.33
N ILE A 113 6.47 14.34 -4.25
CA ILE A 113 7.02 15.60 -3.73
C ILE A 113 7.48 15.42 -2.29
N ALA A 114 6.58 15.03 -1.38
CA ALA A 114 6.89 14.97 0.05
C ALA A 114 7.91 13.86 0.38
N TYR A 115 7.75 12.62 -0.11
CA TYR A 115 8.74 11.57 0.18
C TYR A 115 10.11 11.84 -0.42
N PRO A 116 10.27 12.24 -1.70
CA PRO A 116 11.60 12.54 -2.22
C PRO A 116 12.29 13.66 -1.42
N GLN A 117 11.54 14.67 -0.96
CA GLN A 117 12.06 15.70 -0.07
C GLN A 117 12.53 15.14 1.28
N ALA A 118 11.76 14.25 1.91
CA ALA A 118 12.16 13.61 3.16
C ALA A 118 13.36 12.66 2.98
N LEU A 119 13.36 11.86 1.91
CA LEU A 119 14.45 10.94 1.56
C LEU A 119 15.76 11.67 1.27
N ALA A 120 15.69 12.86 0.67
CA ALA A 120 16.86 13.71 0.40
C ALA A 120 17.60 14.16 1.67
N GLN A 121 16.91 14.18 2.81
CA GLN A 121 17.47 14.59 4.10
C GLN A 121 18.10 13.43 4.87
N MET A 122 17.88 12.18 4.42
CA MET A 122 18.45 10.99 5.05
C MET A 122 19.92 10.78 4.65
N PRO A 123 20.75 10.22 5.55
CA PRO A 123 22.08 9.76 5.17
C PRO A 123 21.98 8.66 4.11
N LEU A 124 22.84 8.73 3.08
CA LEU A 124 22.76 7.86 1.89
C LEU A 124 21.46 8.03 1.09
N ALA A 125 20.90 9.25 1.02
CA ALA A 125 19.70 9.59 0.25
C ALA A 125 19.56 8.89 -1.12
N PRO A 126 20.61 8.79 -1.97
CA PRO A 126 20.48 8.11 -3.27
C PRO A 126 20.05 6.64 -3.15
N LEU A 127 20.52 5.91 -2.14
CA LEU A 127 20.14 4.51 -1.92
C LEU A 127 18.65 4.41 -1.57
N TRP A 128 18.18 5.23 -0.64
CA TRP A 128 16.79 5.19 -0.18
C TRP A 128 15.80 5.63 -1.26
N SER A 129 16.15 6.65 -2.04
CA SER A 129 15.37 7.08 -3.20
C SER A 129 15.24 5.97 -4.24
N VAL A 130 16.32 5.27 -4.57
CA VAL A 130 16.28 4.13 -5.51
C VAL A 130 15.38 3.01 -4.98
N LEU A 131 15.52 2.63 -3.72
CA LEU A 131 14.69 1.58 -3.11
C LEU A 131 13.20 1.96 -3.10
N PHE A 132 12.88 3.22 -2.78
CA PHE A 132 11.52 3.74 -2.78
C PHE A 132 10.90 3.68 -4.17
N PHE A 133 11.59 4.19 -5.20
CA PHE A 133 11.04 4.19 -6.57
C PHE A 133 10.99 2.78 -7.18
N ILE A 134 11.93 1.89 -6.87
CA ILE A 134 11.84 0.48 -7.26
C ILE A 134 10.60 -0.15 -6.62
N THR A 135 10.34 0.11 -5.35
CA THR A 135 9.16 -0.42 -4.65
C THR A 135 7.87 0.06 -5.32
N LEU A 136 7.75 1.38 -5.58
CA LEU A 136 6.60 1.94 -6.30
C LEU A 136 6.43 1.34 -7.70
N PHE A 137 7.53 1.15 -8.41
CA PHE A 137 7.51 0.54 -9.73
C PHE A 137 7.04 -0.92 -9.66
N THR A 138 7.58 -1.72 -8.73
CA THR A 138 7.18 -3.12 -8.59
C THR A 138 5.73 -3.29 -8.17
N LEU A 139 5.21 -2.41 -7.29
CA LEU A 139 3.81 -2.38 -6.85
C LEU A 139 2.82 -1.90 -7.93
N GLY A 140 3.31 -1.12 -8.90
CA GLY A 140 2.51 -0.78 -10.08
C GLY A 140 2.53 -1.92 -11.09
N LEU A 141 3.71 -2.48 -11.33
CA LEU A 141 3.97 -3.48 -12.35
C LEU A 141 3.23 -4.80 -12.10
N ASP A 142 3.28 -5.32 -10.87
CA ASP A 142 2.57 -6.55 -10.50
C ASP A 142 1.05 -6.43 -10.73
N SER A 143 0.47 -5.30 -10.35
CA SER A 143 -0.94 -4.99 -10.52
C SER A 143 -1.32 -4.88 -12.00
N GLN A 144 -0.48 -4.25 -12.82
CA GLN A 144 -0.70 -4.16 -14.26
C GLN A 144 -0.61 -5.53 -14.95
N PHE A 145 0.32 -6.39 -14.53
CA PHE A 145 0.43 -7.74 -15.10
C PHE A 145 -0.82 -8.57 -14.84
N VAL A 146 -1.33 -8.58 -13.61
CA VAL A 146 -2.55 -9.33 -13.27
C VAL A 146 -3.76 -8.81 -14.06
N MET A 147 -3.87 -7.49 -14.24
CA MET A 147 -4.96 -6.89 -15.00
C MET A 147 -4.88 -7.23 -16.49
N ALA A 148 -3.68 -7.19 -17.07
CA ALA A 148 -3.45 -7.61 -18.46
C ALA A 148 -3.76 -9.09 -18.66
N GLU A 149 -3.30 -9.95 -17.74
CA GLU A 149 -3.59 -11.40 -17.76
C GLU A 149 -5.08 -11.67 -17.67
N THR A 150 -5.80 -10.95 -16.82
CA THR A 150 -7.27 -11.06 -16.69
C THR A 150 -7.97 -10.75 -18.01
N LEU A 151 -7.55 -9.69 -18.69
CA LEU A 151 -8.11 -9.34 -20.00
C LEU A 151 -7.78 -10.40 -21.07
N VAL A 152 -6.52 -10.85 -21.13
CA VAL A 152 -6.06 -11.86 -22.10
C VAL A 152 -6.81 -13.17 -21.89
N THR A 153 -6.91 -13.63 -20.65
CA THR A 153 -7.60 -14.87 -20.28
C THR A 153 -9.07 -14.80 -20.65
N ALA A 154 -9.75 -13.71 -20.31
CA ALA A 154 -11.15 -13.52 -20.67
C ALA A 154 -11.38 -13.59 -22.19
N ILE A 155 -10.48 -12.99 -22.99
CA ILE A 155 -10.56 -13.06 -24.46
C ILE A 155 -10.29 -14.47 -24.97
N CYS A 156 -9.26 -15.15 -24.46
CA CYS A 156 -8.90 -16.50 -24.88
C CYS A 156 -9.97 -17.55 -24.52
N ASP A 157 -10.62 -17.39 -23.37
CA ASP A 157 -11.71 -18.27 -22.91
C ASP A 157 -12.99 -18.07 -23.73
N GLU A 158 -13.34 -16.82 -24.07
CA GLU A 158 -14.54 -16.52 -24.87
C GLU A 158 -14.34 -16.80 -26.37
N PHE A 159 -13.12 -16.58 -26.89
CA PHE A 159 -12.79 -16.74 -28.31
C PHE A 159 -11.62 -17.73 -28.50
N PRO A 160 -11.89 -19.05 -28.58
CA PRO A 160 -10.89 -20.10 -28.68
C PRO A 160 -9.94 -20.00 -29.89
N LYS A 161 -10.26 -19.16 -30.88
CA LYS A 161 -9.42 -18.89 -32.05
C LYS A 161 -8.17 -18.07 -31.74
N PHE A 162 -8.14 -17.38 -30.59
CA PHE A 162 -7.01 -16.56 -30.14
C PHE A 162 -6.14 -17.27 -29.09
N ARG A 163 -6.42 -18.53 -28.79
CA ARG A 163 -5.62 -19.35 -27.87
C ARG A 163 -4.42 -19.97 -28.57
#